data_AF-A0AB34PZ45-F1
#
_entry.id   AF-A0AB34PZ45-F1
#
_cell.length_a   1.000
_cell.length_b   1.000
_cell.length_c   1.000
_cell.angle_alpha   90.00
_cell.angle_beta   90.00
_cell.angle_gamma   90.00
#
_symmetry.space_group_name_H-M   'P 1'
#
loop_
_entity.id
_entity.type
_entity.pdbx_description
1 polymer ?
#
loop_
_entity_poly.entity_id
_entity_poly.type
_entity_poly.pdbx_seq_one_letter_code
_entity_poly.pdbx_strand_id
1 'polypeptide(L)'
;MKPDLHIFSSWCRTVQQLFPPPPSPCCAESSSIIHFSVLRLNYLFTSFLMFTENFSTFKPYKHLSYLINCIHLINLLTINNHKKMTKRYINSSWCLIILSSFLLSLVSADEDGMSMDMGDPSSRPEFHPINPGSKTFHWLLTLFILLILPSISTSLAIANKLHWSLFLQYISTGYSIFESMFLDFPDNIDNHENKTSKGTSWFLSILLGLTIFLGTFINGSNLIINKFYPHLQTRQNSNSNSNSNSNSNSNSNSNSNSNYEYGISYKLYKVLSFLTVLTGWVRVCMAPVALFGFCYGKHTGQCIAHGIMGSAFILYSFVLSLVLVIPWIRKHQLLNTSDGGGGGGGATGTSQEFYDSTVMMVWGVVNTFTEHRWGRESWSMGDYQHTAMGIIWWGGGLLGMYLSRKNHRSFIPALLLIFTGYSMSQHAQHLIISTKVHSVFGISLMGAGITRIIEISFLLNDKSCHSSGQILSFQYLPPFCLTLAGVLFMGATEEQLQLVHDLGSDHSAYILVVSAAAF
;
A
#
# COMPACT_ATOMS: atom_id res chain seq x y z
N MET A 1 -22.78 0.80 -41.71
CA MET A 1 -23.60 -0.16 -40.93
C MET A 1 -24.18 0.57 -39.73
N LYS A 2 -25.50 0.72 -39.64
CA LYS A 2 -26.17 1.23 -38.42
C LYS A 2 -26.30 0.08 -37.43
N PRO A 3 -26.01 0.26 -36.12
CA PRO A 3 -26.21 -0.79 -35.14
C PRO A 3 -27.69 -0.92 -34.78
N ASP A 4 -28.18 -2.15 -34.70
CA ASP A 4 -29.57 -2.50 -34.45
C ASP A 4 -30.06 -2.10 -33.06
N LEU A 5 -30.99 -1.14 -33.00
CA LEU A 5 -31.70 -0.68 -31.79
C LEU A 5 -32.57 -1.75 -31.11
N HIS A 6 -32.75 -2.92 -31.73
CA HIS A 6 -33.59 -3.99 -31.18
C HIS A 6 -33.00 -4.65 -29.93
N ILE A 7 -31.68 -4.76 -29.83
CA ILE A 7 -30.99 -5.39 -28.68
C ILE A 7 -31.13 -4.54 -27.42
N PHE A 8 -31.04 -3.22 -27.55
CA PHE A 8 -31.17 -2.30 -26.40
C PHE A 8 -32.60 -2.28 -25.84
N SER A 9 -33.62 -2.37 -26.70
CA SER A 9 -35.03 -2.44 -26.26
C SER A 9 -35.40 -3.76 -25.57
N SER A 10 -34.70 -4.85 -25.93
CA SER A 10 -34.86 -6.15 -25.28
C SER A 10 -34.20 -6.15 -23.91
N TRP A 11 -33.02 -5.53 -23.79
CA TRP A 11 -32.30 -5.38 -22.52
C TRP A 11 -33.08 -4.57 -21.49
N CYS A 12 -33.67 -3.42 -21.87
CA CYS A 12 -34.49 -2.62 -20.94
C CYS A 12 -35.74 -3.36 -20.44
N ARG A 13 -36.38 -4.20 -21.26
CA ARG A 13 -37.56 -4.99 -20.86
C ARG A 13 -37.20 -6.11 -19.87
N THR A 14 -36.03 -6.73 -20.02
CA THR A 14 -35.54 -7.77 -19.10
C THR A 14 -35.14 -7.18 -17.74
N VAL A 15 -34.52 -5.99 -17.72
CA VAL A 15 -34.15 -5.30 -16.47
C VAL A 15 -35.38 -4.89 -15.66
N GLN A 16 -36.46 -4.48 -16.31
CA GLN A 16 -37.69 -4.05 -15.61
C GLN A 16 -38.50 -5.21 -15.01
N GLN A 17 -38.35 -6.43 -15.54
CA GLN A 17 -38.92 -7.65 -14.95
C GLN A 17 -38.10 -8.23 -13.78
N LEU A 18 -36.80 -7.90 -13.70
CA LEU A 18 -35.89 -8.38 -12.65
C LEU A 18 -35.94 -7.55 -11.35
N PHE A 19 -36.57 -6.38 -11.35
CA PHE A 19 -36.68 -5.49 -10.19
C PHE A 19 -38.11 -4.97 -9.98
N PRO A 20 -39.07 -5.79 -9.50
CA PRO A 20 -40.36 -5.26 -9.05
C PRO A 20 -40.18 -4.43 -7.77
N PRO A 21 -41.00 -3.40 -7.53
CA PRO A 21 -40.90 -2.58 -6.32
C PRO A 21 -41.22 -3.41 -5.05
N PRO A 22 -40.57 -3.12 -3.90
CA PRO A 22 -40.71 -3.93 -2.70
C PRO A 22 -42.12 -3.83 -2.08
N PRO A 23 -42.66 -4.91 -1.49
CA PRO A 23 -43.89 -4.83 -0.70
C PRO A 23 -43.63 -4.12 0.65
N SER A 24 -44.67 -3.49 1.18
CA SER A 24 -44.66 -2.72 2.44
C SER A 24 -44.32 -3.57 3.68
N PRO A 25 -43.73 -2.97 4.73
CA PRO A 25 -43.08 -3.71 5.80
C PRO A 25 -44.09 -4.11 6.89
N CYS A 26 -44.60 -5.33 6.84
CA CYS A 26 -45.18 -5.98 8.00
C CYS A 26 -44.83 -7.48 7.97
N CYS A 27 -44.15 -7.92 9.03
CA CYS A 27 -43.85 -9.32 9.41
C CYS A 27 -42.74 -10.04 8.62
N ALA A 28 -41.53 -10.08 9.19
CA ALA A 28 -40.54 -11.11 8.87
C ALA A 28 -39.74 -11.51 10.12
N GLU A 29 -39.96 -12.74 10.58
CA GLU A 29 -39.26 -13.40 11.70
C GLU A 29 -37.80 -13.73 11.35
N SER A 30 -36.98 -13.90 12.39
CA SER A 30 -35.51 -14.08 12.37
C SER A 30 -34.95 -15.25 11.55
N SER A 31 -35.79 -16.17 11.06
CA SER A 31 -35.39 -17.26 10.16
C SER A 31 -35.22 -16.84 8.69
N SER A 32 -35.82 -15.70 8.30
CA SER A 32 -35.83 -15.21 6.92
C SER A 32 -34.53 -14.47 6.51
N ILE A 33 -33.77 -13.94 7.47
CA ILE A 33 -32.51 -13.19 7.22
C ILE A 33 -31.39 -14.13 6.72
N ILE A 34 -31.36 -15.38 7.20
CA ILE A 34 -30.36 -16.39 6.80
C ILE A 34 -30.62 -16.85 5.35
N HIS A 35 -31.89 -17.08 4.99
CA HIS A 35 -32.26 -17.43 3.61
C HIS A 35 -31.97 -16.29 2.63
N PHE A 36 -32.14 -15.03 3.04
CA PHE A 36 -31.87 -13.85 2.20
C PHE A 36 -30.37 -13.64 1.92
N SER A 37 -29.52 -14.00 2.88
CA SER A 37 -28.05 -13.90 2.77
C SER A 37 -27.47 -14.93 1.80
N VAL A 38 -27.97 -16.16 1.86
CA VAL A 38 -27.57 -17.26 0.97
C VAL A 38 -28.10 -17.04 -0.46
N LEU A 39 -29.32 -16.51 -0.62
CA LEU A 39 -29.83 -16.15 -1.94
C LEU A 39 -29.02 -15.03 -2.59
N ARG A 40 -28.57 -13.99 -1.85
CA ARG A 40 -27.70 -12.94 -2.42
C ARG A 40 -26.36 -13.49 -2.90
N LEU A 41 -25.76 -14.43 -2.16
CA LEU A 41 -24.51 -15.07 -2.57
C LEU A 41 -24.73 -15.93 -3.83
N ASN A 42 -25.82 -16.71 -3.88
CA ASN A 42 -26.17 -17.51 -5.05
C ASN A 42 -26.50 -16.66 -6.28
N TYR A 43 -27.14 -15.49 -6.12
CA TYR A 43 -27.45 -14.59 -7.23
C TYR A 43 -26.23 -13.83 -7.77
N LEU A 44 -25.32 -13.40 -6.89
CA LEU A 44 -24.00 -12.87 -7.30
C LEU A 44 -23.18 -13.95 -8.01
N PHE A 45 -23.24 -15.19 -7.53
CA PHE A 45 -22.55 -16.34 -8.09
C PHE A 45 -23.14 -16.79 -9.44
N THR A 46 -24.48 -16.82 -9.61
CA THR A 46 -25.12 -17.10 -10.91
C THR A 46 -24.96 -15.96 -11.90
N SER A 47 -24.92 -14.70 -11.45
CA SER A 47 -24.61 -13.55 -12.32
C SER A 47 -23.15 -13.56 -12.79
N PHE A 48 -22.23 -13.97 -11.90
CA PHE A 48 -20.82 -14.21 -12.25
C PHE A 48 -20.67 -15.41 -13.21
N LEU A 49 -21.40 -16.50 -12.99
CA LEU A 49 -21.41 -17.68 -13.87
C LEU A 49 -21.98 -17.36 -15.27
N MET A 50 -23.09 -16.63 -15.37
CA MET A 50 -23.65 -16.19 -16.66
C MET A 50 -22.73 -15.20 -17.40
N PHE A 51 -22.00 -14.37 -16.65
CA PHE A 51 -20.95 -13.52 -17.22
C PHE A 51 -19.79 -14.35 -17.80
N THR A 52 -19.45 -15.49 -17.17
CA THR A 52 -18.37 -16.39 -17.64
C THR A 52 -18.78 -17.38 -18.73
N GLU A 53 -20.04 -17.85 -18.78
CA GLU A 53 -20.50 -18.80 -19.81
C GLU A 53 -20.47 -18.20 -21.21
N ASN A 54 -20.71 -16.89 -21.35
CA ASN A 54 -20.59 -16.18 -22.63
C ASN A 54 -19.15 -16.08 -23.16
N PHE A 55 -18.13 -16.40 -22.35
CA PHE A 55 -16.73 -16.42 -22.74
C PHE A 55 -16.17 -17.83 -23.04
N SER A 56 -16.96 -18.88 -22.83
CA SER A 56 -16.55 -20.29 -22.94
C SER A 56 -16.16 -20.76 -24.36
N THR A 57 -16.28 -19.90 -25.38
CA THR A 57 -15.89 -20.19 -26.77
C THR A 57 -14.41 -19.96 -27.09
N PHE A 58 -13.61 -19.44 -26.16
CA PHE A 58 -12.17 -19.24 -26.36
C PHE A 58 -11.33 -20.34 -25.68
N LYS A 59 -10.18 -20.69 -26.28
CA LYS A 59 -9.28 -21.76 -25.79
C LYS A 59 -8.58 -21.57 -24.42
N PRO A 60 -8.55 -20.42 -23.70
CA PRO A 60 -7.76 -20.31 -22.47
C PRO A 60 -8.47 -20.83 -21.19
N TYR A 61 -9.65 -21.45 -21.28
CA TYR A 61 -10.50 -21.73 -20.11
C TYR A 61 -10.31 -23.10 -19.43
N LYS A 62 -9.18 -23.81 -19.63
CA LYS A 62 -8.89 -25.00 -18.79
C LYS A 62 -8.78 -24.63 -17.30
N HIS A 63 -8.18 -23.48 -16.99
CA HIS A 63 -7.98 -23.02 -15.60
C HIS A 63 -9.29 -22.70 -14.87
N LEU A 64 -10.32 -22.22 -15.59
CA LEU A 64 -11.64 -21.95 -15.02
C LEU A 64 -12.43 -23.25 -14.75
N SER A 65 -12.23 -24.29 -15.57
CA SER A 65 -12.80 -25.62 -15.34
C SER A 65 -12.27 -26.28 -14.05
N TYR A 66 -10.99 -26.07 -13.72
CA TYR A 66 -10.43 -26.54 -12.45
C TYR A 66 -11.00 -25.80 -11.24
N LEU A 67 -11.17 -24.47 -11.33
CA LEU A 67 -11.82 -23.68 -10.28
C LEU A 67 -13.27 -24.17 -10.05
N ILE A 68 -14.01 -24.44 -11.13
CA ILE A 68 -15.37 -25.00 -11.08
C ILE A 68 -15.38 -26.40 -10.45
N ASN A 69 -14.44 -27.28 -10.80
CA ASN A 69 -14.32 -28.61 -10.23
C ASN A 69 -13.92 -28.59 -8.74
N CYS A 70 -13.04 -27.67 -8.33
CA CYS A 70 -12.70 -27.44 -6.93
C CYS A 70 -13.92 -26.94 -6.14
N ILE A 71 -14.70 -25.98 -6.69
CA ILE A 71 -15.93 -25.48 -6.06
C ILE A 71 -17.00 -26.59 -5.99
N HIS A 72 -17.10 -27.45 -7.00
CA HIS A 72 -18.02 -28.59 -6.99
C HIS A 72 -17.63 -29.64 -5.94
N LEU A 73 -16.34 -29.94 -5.81
CA LEU A 73 -15.80 -30.80 -4.75
C LEU A 73 -16.01 -30.19 -3.35
N ILE A 74 -15.88 -28.86 -3.23
CA ILE A 74 -16.18 -28.11 -1.99
C ILE A 74 -17.66 -28.23 -1.62
N ASN A 75 -18.59 -28.13 -2.58
CA ASN A 75 -20.02 -28.35 -2.33
C ASN A 75 -20.32 -29.79 -1.90
N LEU A 76 -19.69 -30.79 -2.53
CA LEU A 76 -19.82 -32.21 -2.17
C LEU A 76 -19.31 -32.51 -0.74
N LEU A 77 -18.18 -31.92 -0.35
CA LEU A 77 -17.61 -32.07 0.99
C LEU A 77 -18.44 -31.31 2.07
N THR A 78 -19.08 -30.21 1.69
CA THR A 78 -19.97 -29.41 2.56
C THR A 78 -21.28 -30.15 2.88
N ILE A 79 -21.85 -30.84 1.88
CA ILE A 79 -23.08 -31.64 2.06
C ILE A 79 -22.86 -32.82 3.03
N ASN A 80 -21.68 -33.48 2.98
CA ASN A 80 -21.40 -34.64 3.83
C ASN A 80 -21.04 -34.27 5.29
N ASN A 81 -20.49 -33.09 5.56
CA ASN A 81 -20.01 -32.70 6.89
C ASN A 81 -21.01 -31.92 7.75
N HIS A 82 -22.23 -31.69 7.27
CA HIS A 82 -23.27 -30.90 7.94
C HIS A 82 -23.78 -31.48 9.28
N LYS A 83 -23.32 -32.68 9.68
CA LYS A 83 -23.77 -33.38 10.90
C LYS A 83 -22.92 -33.15 12.16
N LYS A 84 -21.76 -32.46 12.13
CA LYS A 84 -20.89 -32.46 13.33
C LYS A 84 -20.05 -31.22 13.69
N MET A 85 -20.19 -30.07 13.04
CA MET A 85 -19.26 -28.93 13.30
C MET A 85 -19.95 -27.66 13.79
N THR A 86 -19.46 -27.14 14.93
CA THR A 86 -19.89 -25.88 15.56
C THR A 86 -19.40 -24.65 14.77
N LYS A 87 -20.20 -23.58 14.82
CA LYS A 87 -20.09 -22.31 14.07
C LYS A 87 -18.70 -21.65 14.03
N ARG A 88 -17.82 -21.95 14.99
CA ARG A 88 -16.47 -21.38 15.11
C ARG A 88 -15.44 -22.05 14.19
N TYR A 89 -15.61 -23.34 13.87
CA TYR A 89 -14.72 -24.07 12.95
C TYR A 89 -15.03 -23.75 11.49
N ILE A 90 -16.29 -23.44 11.17
CA ILE A 90 -16.75 -23.12 9.81
C ILE A 90 -15.99 -21.90 9.25
N ASN A 91 -15.90 -20.79 9.99
CA ASN A 91 -15.23 -19.58 9.48
C ASN A 91 -13.72 -19.76 9.23
N SER A 92 -13.00 -20.50 10.07
CA SER A 92 -11.58 -20.79 9.85
C SER A 92 -11.34 -21.76 8.69
N SER A 93 -12.19 -22.78 8.54
CA SER A 93 -12.06 -23.74 7.43
C SER A 93 -12.35 -23.09 6.07
N TRP A 94 -13.34 -22.20 5.96
CA TRP A 94 -13.60 -21.46 4.70
C TRP A 94 -12.48 -20.51 4.33
N CYS A 95 -11.85 -19.80 5.29
CA CYS A 95 -10.69 -18.96 5.02
C CYS A 95 -9.51 -19.78 4.47
N LEU A 96 -9.24 -20.95 5.06
CA LEU A 96 -8.18 -21.85 4.61
C LEU A 96 -8.46 -22.43 3.22
N ILE A 97 -9.73 -22.71 2.90
CA ILE A 97 -10.15 -23.26 1.61
C ILE A 97 -10.10 -22.20 0.49
N ILE A 98 -10.51 -20.97 0.76
CA ILE A 98 -10.42 -19.85 -0.20
C ILE A 98 -8.94 -19.50 -0.42
N LEU A 99 -8.15 -19.41 0.66
CA LEU A 99 -6.71 -19.17 0.57
C LEU A 99 -6.01 -20.30 -0.19
N SER A 100 -6.34 -21.57 0.07
CA SER A 100 -5.74 -22.71 -0.63
C SER A 100 -6.17 -22.77 -2.10
N SER A 101 -7.42 -22.44 -2.42
CA SER A 101 -7.92 -22.40 -3.78
C SER A 101 -7.33 -21.24 -4.59
N PHE A 102 -7.10 -20.09 -3.94
CA PHE A 102 -6.36 -18.98 -4.54
C PHE A 102 -4.89 -19.37 -4.78
N LEU A 103 -4.20 -19.91 -3.77
CA LEU A 103 -2.82 -20.39 -3.92
C LEU A 103 -2.70 -21.45 -5.02
N LEU A 104 -3.68 -22.35 -5.14
CA LEU A 104 -3.72 -23.36 -6.20
C LEU A 104 -3.93 -22.72 -7.58
N SER A 105 -4.80 -21.71 -7.69
CA SER A 105 -4.98 -20.97 -8.94
C SER A 105 -3.75 -20.15 -9.35
N LEU A 106 -2.96 -19.67 -8.39
CA LEU A 106 -1.68 -19.01 -8.63
C LEU A 106 -0.62 -19.99 -9.15
N VAL A 107 -0.57 -21.19 -8.58
CA VAL A 107 0.37 -22.25 -9.00
C VAL A 107 0.02 -22.81 -10.39
N SER A 108 -1.26 -22.87 -10.75
CA SER A 108 -1.70 -23.40 -12.05
C SER A 108 -1.64 -22.39 -13.20
N ALA A 109 -1.25 -21.14 -12.96
CA ALA A 109 -1.19 -20.10 -14.00
C ALA A 109 0.08 -20.15 -14.87
N ASP A 110 1.03 -21.04 -14.60
CA ASP A 110 2.31 -21.11 -15.32
C ASP A 110 2.63 -22.55 -15.79
N GLU A 111 1.84 -23.07 -16.75
CA GLU A 111 2.22 -24.27 -17.51
C GLU A 111 3.09 -23.97 -18.75
N ASP A 112 3.26 -22.69 -19.12
CA ASP A 112 4.16 -22.29 -20.21
C ASP A 112 5.59 -22.10 -19.68
N GLY A 113 6.30 -23.23 -19.61
CA GLY A 113 7.77 -23.34 -19.69
C GLY A 113 8.58 -22.48 -18.72
N MET A 114 8.89 -23.02 -17.53
CA MET A 114 9.90 -22.46 -16.61
C MET A 114 11.35 -22.50 -17.15
N SER A 115 11.56 -22.90 -18.41
CA SER A 115 12.87 -22.85 -19.06
C SER A 115 13.05 -21.50 -19.76
N MET A 116 13.73 -20.56 -19.10
CA MET A 116 14.31 -19.45 -19.85
C MET A 116 15.52 -19.98 -20.62
N ASP A 117 15.56 -19.72 -21.93
CA ASP A 117 16.76 -19.96 -22.72
C ASP A 117 17.79 -18.90 -22.32
N MET A 118 18.72 -19.28 -21.45
CA MET A 118 19.73 -18.37 -20.90
C MET A 118 20.91 -18.17 -21.88
N GLY A 119 20.77 -18.63 -23.13
CA GLY A 119 21.81 -18.57 -24.16
C GLY A 119 23.08 -19.33 -23.79
N ASP A 120 24.06 -19.30 -24.69
CA ASP A 120 25.40 -19.85 -24.43
C ASP A 120 26.11 -19.00 -23.36
N PRO A 121 26.52 -19.58 -22.20
CA PRO A 121 27.27 -18.86 -21.17
C PRO A 121 28.54 -18.18 -21.68
N SER A 122 29.16 -18.69 -22.75
CA SER A 122 30.37 -18.12 -23.35
C SER A 122 30.12 -16.84 -24.15
N SER A 123 28.86 -16.53 -24.46
CA SER A 123 28.45 -15.34 -25.22
C SER A 123 27.99 -14.17 -24.34
N ARG A 124 27.92 -14.36 -23.01
CA ARG A 124 27.43 -13.33 -22.08
C ARG A 124 28.50 -12.25 -21.86
N PRO A 125 28.11 -10.96 -21.82
CA PRO A 125 29.06 -9.90 -21.52
C PRO A 125 29.58 -10.05 -20.09
N GLU A 126 30.91 -10.03 -19.92
CA GLU A 126 31.51 -10.05 -18.58
C GLU A 126 31.27 -8.71 -17.87
N PHE A 127 30.61 -8.76 -16.71
CA PHE A 127 30.40 -7.60 -15.85
C PHE A 127 31.57 -7.43 -14.88
N HIS A 128 32.39 -6.38 -15.07
CA HIS A 128 33.53 -6.05 -14.21
C HIS A 128 33.23 -4.81 -13.35
N PRO A 129 32.57 -4.96 -12.19
CA PRO A 129 32.25 -3.83 -11.33
C PRO A 129 33.50 -3.24 -10.68
N ILE A 130 33.58 -1.90 -10.65
CA ILE A 130 34.67 -1.19 -9.98
C ILE A 130 34.35 -1.10 -8.48
N ASN A 131 35.18 -1.71 -7.63
CA ASN A 131 35.07 -1.68 -6.16
C ASN A 131 33.66 -2.05 -5.61
N PRO A 132 33.08 -3.21 -6.00
CA PRO A 132 31.71 -3.57 -5.64
C PRO A 132 31.47 -3.61 -4.12
N GLY A 133 32.42 -4.14 -3.34
CA GLY A 133 32.29 -4.22 -1.89
C GLY A 133 32.18 -2.84 -1.22
N SER A 134 33.00 -1.89 -1.63
CA SER A 134 32.96 -0.52 -1.08
C SER A 134 31.69 0.22 -1.51
N LYS A 135 31.24 0.05 -2.76
CA LYS A 135 30.01 0.66 -3.27
C LYS A 135 28.78 0.13 -2.54
N THR A 136 28.68 -1.19 -2.36
CA THR A 136 27.60 -1.82 -1.61
C THR A 136 27.61 -1.40 -0.14
N PHE A 137 28.78 -1.34 0.51
CA PHE A 137 28.89 -0.87 1.89
C PHE A 137 28.43 0.58 2.03
N HIS A 138 28.84 1.47 1.11
CA HIS A 138 28.41 2.86 1.09
C HIS A 138 26.88 2.98 0.91
N TRP A 139 26.27 2.21 0.01
CA TRP A 139 24.82 2.19 -0.16
C TRP A 139 24.09 1.69 1.09
N LEU A 140 24.57 0.62 1.73
CA LEU A 140 24.00 0.11 2.99
C LEU A 140 24.11 1.12 4.13
N LEU A 141 25.23 1.84 4.21
CA LEU A 141 25.43 2.92 5.18
C LEU A 141 24.45 4.06 4.95
N THR A 142 24.23 4.43 3.69
CA THR A 142 23.24 5.43 3.25
C THR A 142 21.83 5.00 3.63
N LEU A 143 21.45 3.75 3.38
CA LEU A 143 20.17 3.18 3.76
C LEU A 143 19.95 3.25 5.28
N PHE A 144 20.96 2.87 6.08
CA PHE A 144 20.83 2.87 7.52
C PHE A 144 20.77 4.29 8.11
N ILE A 145 21.69 5.17 7.71
CA ILE A 145 21.87 6.49 8.34
C ILE A 145 20.94 7.57 7.76
N LEU A 146 20.56 7.48 6.48
CA LEU A 146 19.74 8.49 5.79
C LEU A 146 18.29 8.08 5.56
N LEU A 147 17.91 6.82 5.80
CA LEU A 147 16.52 6.37 5.73
C LEU A 147 16.03 5.74 7.04
N ILE A 148 16.71 4.72 7.56
CA ILE A 148 16.25 4.04 8.79
C ILE A 148 16.37 4.96 10.02
N LEU A 149 17.53 5.59 10.22
CA LEU A 149 17.76 6.48 11.38
C LEU A 149 16.78 7.68 11.41
N PRO A 150 16.53 8.41 10.30
CA PRO A 150 15.53 9.46 10.26
C PRO A 150 14.10 8.96 10.46
N SER A 151 13.79 7.72 10.05
CA SER A 151 12.47 7.09 10.30
C SER A 151 12.22 6.86 11.79
N ILE A 152 13.23 6.35 12.50
CA ILE A 152 13.19 6.20 13.95
C ILE A 152 13.09 7.57 14.62
N SER A 153 13.91 8.54 14.19
CA SER A 153 13.86 9.90 14.70
C SER A 153 12.49 10.56 14.51
N THR A 154 11.86 10.39 13.35
CA THR A 154 10.53 10.92 13.05
C THR A 154 9.47 10.28 13.95
N SER A 155 9.57 8.98 14.20
CA SER A 155 8.68 8.29 15.14
C SER A 155 8.81 8.86 16.56
N LEU A 156 10.05 9.14 17.01
CA LEU A 156 10.32 9.81 18.29
C LEU A 156 9.81 11.26 18.32
N ALA A 157 9.93 12.01 17.22
CA ALA A 157 9.39 13.36 17.07
C ALA A 157 7.86 13.35 17.23
N ILE A 158 7.18 12.42 16.56
CA ILE A 158 5.73 12.26 16.64
C ILE A 158 5.30 11.86 18.06
N ALA A 159 6.07 10.98 18.72
CA ALA A 159 5.89 10.55 20.10
C ALA A 159 6.28 11.60 21.18
N ASN A 160 6.52 12.84 20.76
CA ASN A 160 6.88 13.96 21.62
C ASN A 160 8.24 13.81 22.37
N LYS A 161 9.15 12.96 21.86
CA LYS A 161 10.49 12.73 22.42
C LYS A 161 11.56 13.53 21.67
N LEU A 162 11.48 14.86 21.79
CA LEU A 162 12.31 15.80 21.03
C LEU A 162 13.82 15.57 21.20
N HIS A 163 14.32 15.38 22.42
CA HIS A 163 15.76 15.23 22.68
C HIS A 163 16.39 14.05 21.93
N TRP A 164 15.76 12.88 21.98
CA TRP A 164 16.23 11.67 21.28
C TRP A 164 16.08 11.80 19.77
N SER A 165 14.97 12.39 19.32
CA SER A 165 14.76 12.68 17.90
C SER A 165 15.87 13.59 17.34
N LEU A 166 16.19 14.68 18.04
CA LEU A 166 17.25 15.61 17.68
C LEU A 166 18.62 14.95 17.64
N PHE A 167 18.96 14.15 18.66
CA PHE A 167 20.23 13.43 18.71
C PHE A 167 20.45 12.56 17.46
N LEU A 168 19.43 11.80 17.05
CA LEU A 168 19.52 10.99 15.84
C LEU A 168 19.61 11.84 14.57
N GLN A 169 18.89 12.97 14.50
CA GLN A 169 18.97 13.88 13.34
C GLN A 169 20.34 14.53 13.20
N TYR A 170 21.04 14.82 14.30
CA TYR A 170 22.43 15.30 14.25
C TYR A 170 23.36 14.27 13.58
N ILE A 171 23.21 12.99 13.92
CA ILE A 171 23.99 11.90 13.30
C ILE A 171 23.71 11.84 11.80
N SER A 172 22.43 11.81 11.40
CA SER A 172 22.04 11.80 9.98
C SER A 172 22.52 13.04 9.24
N THR A 173 22.45 14.23 9.85
CA THR A 173 22.91 15.48 9.22
C THR A 173 24.41 15.46 8.98
N GLY A 174 25.20 15.05 9.98
CA GLY A 174 26.65 14.96 9.86
C GLY A 174 27.07 14.00 8.74
N TYR A 175 26.44 12.83 8.67
CA TYR A 175 26.68 11.87 7.60
C TYR A 175 26.21 12.39 6.23
N SER A 176 25.02 13.00 6.14
CA SER A 176 24.49 13.56 4.89
C SER A 176 25.42 14.61 4.28
N ILE A 177 25.97 15.50 5.12
CA ILE A 177 26.94 16.51 4.67
C ILE A 177 28.24 15.85 4.22
N PHE A 178 28.76 14.89 5.00
CA PHE A 178 29.97 14.16 4.62
C PHE A 178 29.81 13.42 3.29
N GLU A 179 28.69 12.73 3.11
CA GLU A 179 28.34 12.06 1.85
C GLU A 179 28.24 13.05 0.69
N SER A 180 27.48 14.14 0.88
CA SER A 180 27.32 15.21 -0.12
C SER A 180 28.64 15.85 -0.55
N MET A 181 29.66 15.85 0.30
CA MET A 181 30.97 16.45 0.01
C MET A 181 32.00 15.46 -0.54
N PHE A 182 31.99 14.21 -0.07
CA PHE A 182 33.12 13.30 -0.25
C PHE A 182 32.75 11.90 -0.76
N LEU A 183 31.49 11.47 -0.65
CA LEU A 183 31.08 10.11 -1.03
C LEU A 183 30.06 10.16 -2.16
N ASP A 184 30.58 10.27 -3.38
CA ASP A 184 29.76 10.20 -4.58
C ASP A 184 29.39 8.75 -4.90
N PHE A 185 28.32 8.57 -5.67
CA PHE A 185 27.99 7.30 -6.31
C PHE A 185 28.39 7.33 -7.79
N PRO A 186 29.68 7.17 -8.11
CA PRO A 186 30.12 7.12 -9.50
C PRO A 186 29.61 5.84 -10.15
N ASP A 187 29.13 5.99 -11.39
CA ASP A 187 28.76 4.87 -12.24
C ASP A 187 29.99 4.03 -12.63
N ASN A 188 29.76 2.89 -13.29
CA ASN A 188 30.84 2.01 -13.74
C ASN A 188 31.37 2.36 -15.14
N ILE A 189 30.71 3.27 -15.87
CA ILE A 189 31.04 3.60 -17.26
C ILE A 189 31.82 4.92 -17.32
N ASP A 190 31.20 6.02 -16.92
CA ASP A 190 31.77 7.37 -17.05
C ASP A 190 32.50 7.85 -15.77
N ASN A 191 32.46 7.04 -14.70
CA ASN A 191 32.94 7.33 -13.36
C ASN A 191 32.42 8.67 -12.80
N HIS A 192 31.18 9.02 -13.13
CA HIS A 192 30.50 10.25 -12.72
C HIS A 192 29.14 9.93 -12.07
N GLU A 193 28.81 10.65 -10.99
CA GLU A 193 27.48 10.54 -10.38
C GLU A 193 26.44 11.36 -11.16
N ASN A 194 25.24 10.79 -11.29
CA ASN A 194 24.07 11.47 -11.84
C ASN A 194 23.81 12.81 -11.12
N LYS A 195 23.67 13.91 -11.87
CA LYS A 195 23.30 15.24 -11.34
C LYS A 195 22.05 15.20 -10.45
N THR A 196 21.06 14.40 -10.80
CA THR A 196 19.83 14.24 -10.00
C THR A 196 20.10 13.56 -8.67
N SER A 197 20.95 12.52 -8.67
CA SER A 197 21.37 11.81 -7.46
C SER A 197 22.15 12.74 -6.53
N LYS A 198 23.12 13.48 -7.09
CA LYS A 198 23.92 14.46 -6.35
C LYS A 198 23.08 15.62 -5.81
N GLY A 199 22.15 16.15 -6.62
CA GLY A 199 21.21 17.19 -6.21
C GLY A 199 20.29 16.73 -5.08
N THR A 200 19.84 15.47 -5.10
CA THR A 200 19.03 14.87 -4.04
C THR A 200 19.81 14.77 -2.72
N SER A 201 21.11 14.42 -2.77
CA SER A 201 21.98 14.39 -1.59
C SER A 201 22.09 15.78 -0.93
N TRP A 202 22.35 16.82 -1.73
CA TRP A 202 22.41 18.20 -1.21
C TRP A 202 21.06 18.71 -0.68
N PHE A 203 19.96 18.40 -1.39
CA PHE A 203 18.63 18.76 -0.93
C PHE A 203 18.31 18.12 0.42
N LEU A 204 18.65 16.84 0.60
CA LEU A 204 18.50 16.13 1.87
C LEU A 204 19.35 16.75 2.98
N SER A 205 20.62 17.10 2.68
CA SER A 205 21.51 17.77 3.64
C SER A 205 20.96 19.12 4.12
N ILE A 206 20.40 19.93 3.21
CA ILE A 206 19.75 21.19 3.56
C ILE A 206 18.49 20.95 4.41
N LEU A 207 17.66 19.99 4.01
CA LEU A 207 16.42 19.67 4.73
C LEU A 207 16.71 19.17 6.15
N LEU A 208 17.71 18.31 6.32
CA LEU A 208 18.19 17.85 7.62
C LEU A 208 18.75 19.02 8.45
N GLY A 209 19.55 19.90 7.83
CA GLY A 209 20.06 21.14 8.44
C GLY A 209 18.94 22.04 8.98
N LEU A 210 17.88 22.26 8.19
CA LEU A 210 16.71 23.03 8.61
C LEU A 210 15.97 22.34 9.76
N THR A 211 15.87 21.02 9.74
CA THR A 211 15.17 20.23 10.77
C THR A 211 15.92 20.33 12.11
N ILE A 212 17.25 20.15 12.12
CA ILE A 212 18.05 20.30 13.34
C ILE A 212 18.08 21.73 13.85
N PHE A 213 18.10 22.72 12.96
CA PHE A 213 18.07 24.14 13.34
C PHE A 213 16.79 24.44 14.11
N LEU A 214 15.64 24.04 13.57
CA LEU A 214 14.34 24.24 14.22
C LEU A 214 14.23 23.48 15.53
N GLY A 215 14.63 22.21 15.57
CA GLY A 215 14.58 21.42 16.80
C GLY A 215 15.49 21.98 17.90
N THR A 216 16.69 22.46 17.54
CA THR A 216 17.63 23.10 18.46
C THR A 216 17.10 24.43 18.95
N PHE A 217 16.46 25.21 18.08
CA PHE A 217 15.79 26.45 18.46
C PHE A 217 14.68 26.20 19.50
N ILE A 218 13.86 25.16 19.31
CA ILE A 218 12.81 24.77 20.27
C ILE A 218 13.44 24.37 21.61
N ASN A 219 14.46 23.51 21.58
CA ASN A 219 15.14 23.04 22.78
C ASN A 219 15.83 24.19 23.54
N GLY A 220 16.55 25.06 22.83
CA GLY A 220 17.21 26.23 23.41
C GLY A 220 16.24 27.25 23.99
N SER A 221 15.13 27.52 23.30
CA SER A 221 14.08 28.43 23.79
C SER A 221 13.46 27.92 25.09
N ASN A 222 13.20 26.61 25.19
CA ASN A 222 12.68 26.00 26.42
C ASN A 222 13.66 26.13 27.59
N LEU A 223 14.97 25.95 27.36
CA LEU A 223 16.00 26.14 28.38
C LEU A 223 16.05 27.59 28.90
N ILE A 224 15.93 28.57 28.01
CA ILE A 224 15.95 29.99 28.36
C ILE A 224 14.70 30.38 29.16
N ILE A 225 13.52 29.95 28.70
CA ILE A 225 12.24 30.23 29.40
C ILE A 225 12.25 29.63 30.80
N ASN A 226 12.65 28.36 30.93
CA ASN A 226 12.71 27.68 32.22
C ASN A 226 13.72 28.34 33.19
N LYS A 227 14.81 28.92 32.67
CA LYS A 227 15.87 29.53 33.49
C LYS A 227 15.60 31.00 33.86
N PHE A 228 15.09 31.80 32.93
CA PHE A 228 15.02 33.26 33.08
C PHE A 228 13.60 33.81 33.22
N TYR A 229 12.57 33.07 32.79
CA TYR A 229 11.18 33.53 32.82
C TYR A 229 10.22 32.46 33.36
N PRO A 230 10.47 31.90 34.56
CA PRO A 230 9.64 30.81 35.10
C PRO A 230 8.16 31.23 35.29
N HIS A 231 7.90 32.52 35.51
CA HIS A 231 6.55 33.06 35.69
C HIS A 231 5.69 33.02 34.42
N LEU A 232 6.30 33.04 33.21
CA LEU A 232 5.56 32.93 31.95
C LEU A 232 4.97 31.52 31.76
N GLN A 233 5.67 30.51 32.26
CA GLN A 233 5.20 29.12 32.27
C GLN A 233 4.02 28.92 33.23
N THR A 234 4.07 29.55 34.40
CA THR A 234 2.96 29.54 35.38
C THR A 234 1.72 30.25 34.82
N ARG A 235 1.88 31.38 34.14
CA ARG A 235 0.77 32.16 33.57
C ARG A 235 0.06 31.45 32.42
N GLN A 236 0.80 30.68 31.60
CA GLN A 236 0.21 29.80 30.58
C GLN A 236 -0.60 28.66 31.20
N ASN A 237 -0.07 28.00 32.26
CA ASN A 237 -0.80 26.94 32.96
C ASN A 237 -2.08 27.45 33.65
N SER A 238 -2.09 28.69 34.16
CA SER A 238 -3.28 29.30 34.78
C SER A 238 -4.39 29.67 33.78
N ASN A 239 -4.05 30.10 32.57
CA ASN A 239 -5.04 30.42 31.54
C ASN A 239 -5.74 29.18 30.95
N SER A 240 -5.04 28.04 30.82
CA SER A 240 -5.66 26.80 30.34
C SER A 240 -6.58 26.13 31.37
N ASN A 241 -6.37 26.38 32.68
CA ASN A 241 -7.21 25.86 33.76
C ASN A 241 -8.42 26.74 34.10
N SER A 242 -8.51 27.95 33.55
CA SER A 242 -9.63 28.88 33.86
C SER A 242 -10.93 28.56 33.12
N ASN A 243 -10.96 27.50 32.29
CA ASN A 243 -12.19 27.00 31.64
C ASN A 243 -12.77 25.72 32.26
N SER A 244 -12.20 25.26 33.39
CA SER A 244 -12.69 24.07 34.11
C SER A 244 -13.32 24.51 35.43
N ASN A 245 -14.59 24.91 35.37
CA ASN A 245 -15.37 25.17 36.58
C ASN A 245 -15.57 23.85 37.35
N SER A 246 -14.86 23.76 38.48
CA SER A 246 -15.31 23.21 39.77
C SER A 246 -16.12 21.91 39.75
N ASN A 247 -15.44 20.79 40.07
CA ASN A 247 -15.82 20.00 41.24
C ASN A 247 -14.65 19.15 41.74
N SER A 248 -14.30 19.40 43.00
CA SER A 248 -13.23 18.78 43.77
C SER A 248 -13.63 17.37 44.24
N ASN A 249 -12.82 16.37 43.90
CA ASN A 249 -12.29 15.40 44.87
C ASN A 249 -11.34 14.38 44.19
N SER A 250 -10.42 13.87 45.01
CA SER A 250 -9.65 12.62 44.90
C SER A 250 -8.27 12.63 44.23
N ASN A 251 -7.29 12.25 45.07
CA ASN A 251 -5.95 11.72 44.85
C ASN A 251 -5.55 11.47 43.40
N SER A 252 -4.57 12.25 42.91
CA SER A 252 -3.84 11.95 41.68
C SER A 252 -2.34 11.94 41.96
N ASN A 253 -1.75 10.75 41.82
CA ASN A 253 -0.33 10.56 41.58
C ASN A 253 0.10 11.53 40.49
N SER A 254 1.00 12.45 40.85
CA SER A 254 1.57 13.46 39.96
C SER A 254 2.53 12.81 38.95
N ASN A 255 1.97 12.14 37.93
CA ASN A 255 2.62 12.03 36.64
C ASN A 255 2.38 13.36 35.92
N SER A 256 3.32 14.29 36.09
CA SER A 256 3.38 15.55 35.37
C SER A 256 3.66 15.32 33.88
N ASN A 257 2.66 14.82 33.16
CA ASN A 257 2.58 14.95 31.71
C ASN A 257 2.17 16.39 31.42
N SER A 258 3.17 17.26 31.34
CA SER A 258 3.01 18.64 30.91
C SER A 258 2.50 18.66 29.47
N ASN A 259 1.18 18.78 29.32
CA ASN A 259 0.51 19.14 28.07
C ASN A 259 0.88 20.58 27.71
N TYR A 260 2.11 20.80 27.23
CA TYR A 260 2.44 22.03 26.51
C TYR A 260 1.80 21.92 25.13
N GLU A 261 0.71 22.65 24.98
CA GLU A 261 -0.01 22.93 23.76
C GLU A 261 0.95 23.17 22.58
N TYR A 262 0.81 22.35 21.55
CA TYR A 262 1.69 22.20 20.39
C TYR A 262 1.91 23.52 19.63
N GLY A 263 2.92 24.30 20.04
CA GLY A 263 3.36 25.50 19.32
C GLY A 263 3.65 25.18 17.84
N ILE A 264 3.41 26.16 16.96
CA ILE A 264 3.54 26.01 15.50
C ILE A 264 4.91 25.46 15.09
N SER A 265 5.98 25.84 15.79
CA SER A 265 7.34 25.36 15.60
C SER A 265 7.46 23.84 15.78
N TYR A 266 6.74 23.27 16.76
CA TYR A 266 6.78 21.84 17.02
C TYR A 266 6.05 21.04 15.93
N LYS A 267 4.93 21.57 15.42
CA LYS A 267 4.24 20.99 14.26
C LYS A 267 5.13 21.03 13.02
N LEU A 268 5.79 22.16 12.78
CA LEU A 268 6.73 22.31 11.67
C LEU A 268 7.91 21.32 11.79
N TYR A 269 8.47 21.13 12.98
CA TYR A 269 9.53 20.15 13.22
C TYR A 269 9.10 18.71 12.87
N LYS A 270 7.88 18.30 13.25
CA LYS A 270 7.33 16.99 12.87
C LYS A 270 7.19 16.83 11.37
N VAL A 271 6.67 17.85 10.69
CA VAL A 271 6.51 17.85 9.23
C VAL A 271 7.87 17.75 8.54
N LEU A 272 8.84 18.58 8.93
CA LEU A 272 10.19 18.54 8.38
C LEU A 272 10.86 17.18 8.62
N SER A 273 10.75 16.64 9.83
CA SER A 273 11.27 15.29 10.15
C SER A 273 10.66 14.24 9.21
N PHE A 274 9.36 14.26 8.98
CA PHE A 274 8.71 13.34 8.04
C PHE A 274 9.19 13.54 6.59
N LEU A 275 9.39 14.80 6.14
CA LEU A 275 9.92 15.09 4.81
C LEU A 275 11.37 14.58 4.63
N THR A 276 12.17 14.53 5.71
CA THR A 276 13.53 13.94 5.63
C THR A 276 13.48 12.45 5.33
N VAL A 277 12.47 11.72 5.85
CA VAL A 277 12.28 10.29 5.56
C VAL A 277 11.91 10.08 4.10
N LEU A 278 10.97 10.87 3.56
CA LEU A 278 10.58 10.78 2.15
C LEU A 278 11.75 11.10 1.22
N THR A 279 12.54 12.11 1.56
CA THR A 279 13.73 12.49 0.78
C THR A 279 14.84 11.43 0.91
N GLY A 280 15.02 10.86 2.10
CA GLY A 280 15.91 9.74 2.36
C GLY A 280 15.55 8.51 1.54
N TRP A 281 14.26 8.21 1.40
CA TRP A 281 13.76 7.15 0.52
C TRP A 281 14.20 7.38 -0.92
N VAL A 282 13.95 8.58 -1.47
CA VAL A 282 14.39 8.94 -2.82
C VAL A 282 15.91 8.82 -2.96
N ARG A 283 16.69 9.27 -1.98
CA ARG A 283 18.16 9.15 -2.01
C ARG A 283 18.62 7.69 -2.07
N VAL A 284 18.06 6.81 -1.24
CA VAL A 284 18.39 5.38 -1.21
C VAL A 284 18.00 4.68 -2.52
N CYS A 285 16.89 5.07 -3.15
CA CYS A 285 16.47 4.52 -4.43
C CYS A 285 17.29 5.06 -5.60
N MET A 286 17.73 6.32 -5.56
CA MET A 286 18.58 6.92 -6.60
C MET A 286 20.02 6.39 -6.57
N ALA A 287 20.50 5.92 -5.42
CA ALA A 287 21.88 5.45 -5.29
C ALA A 287 22.20 4.23 -6.17
N PRO A 288 21.41 3.13 -6.21
CA PRO A 288 21.62 2.04 -7.16
C PRO A 288 21.52 2.50 -8.62
N VAL A 289 20.57 3.37 -8.94
CA VAL A 289 20.42 3.94 -10.29
C VAL A 289 21.70 4.67 -10.71
N ALA A 290 22.28 5.49 -9.84
CA ALA A 290 23.54 6.18 -10.08
C ALA A 290 24.74 5.22 -10.14
N LEU A 291 24.81 4.26 -9.22
CA LEU A 291 25.90 3.28 -9.12
C LEU A 291 26.07 2.42 -10.37
N PHE A 292 24.95 1.99 -10.95
CA PHE A 292 24.97 1.16 -12.16
C PHE A 292 24.88 1.99 -13.45
N GLY A 293 24.67 3.31 -13.35
CA GLY A 293 24.52 4.17 -14.51
C GLY A 293 23.24 3.90 -15.29
N PHE A 294 22.16 3.51 -14.61
CA PHE A 294 20.87 3.25 -15.23
C PHE A 294 20.08 4.54 -15.44
N CYS A 295 19.04 4.43 -16.27
CA CYS A 295 17.96 5.39 -16.45
C CYS A 295 18.37 6.67 -17.20
N TYR A 296 19.28 6.57 -18.16
CA TYR A 296 19.66 7.67 -19.05
C TYR A 296 19.01 7.59 -20.43
N GLY A 297 18.88 8.76 -21.09
CA GLY A 297 18.38 8.87 -22.45
C GLY A 297 16.99 8.29 -22.64
N LYS A 298 16.87 7.27 -23.51
CA LYS A 298 15.58 6.65 -23.87
C LYS A 298 14.96 5.83 -22.74
N HIS A 299 15.75 5.36 -21.77
CA HIS A 299 15.26 4.52 -20.66
C HIS A 299 14.76 5.34 -19.46
N THR A 300 15.03 6.66 -19.43
CA THR A 300 14.65 7.53 -18.31
C THR A 300 13.16 7.51 -17.99
N GLY A 301 12.29 7.53 -19.02
CA GLY A 301 10.84 7.50 -18.82
C GLY A 301 10.36 6.22 -18.14
N GLN A 302 10.84 5.07 -18.62
CA GLN A 302 10.50 3.75 -18.08
C GLN A 302 10.95 3.60 -16.62
N CYS A 303 12.19 4.03 -16.32
CA CYS A 303 12.71 4.00 -14.96
C CYS A 303 11.92 4.89 -13.99
N ILE A 304 11.59 6.11 -14.40
CA ILE A 304 10.79 7.02 -13.56
C ILE A 304 9.41 6.43 -13.29
N ALA A 305 8.78 5.85 -14.32
CA ALA A 305 7.50 5.17 -14.18
C ALA A 305 7.57 4.03 -13.14
N HIS A 306 8.58 3.16 -13.24
CA HIS A 306 8.78 2.04 -12.31
C HIS A 306 9.11 2.50 -10.88
N GLY A 307 10.00 3.48 -10.75
CA GLY A 307 10.40 4.05 -9.46
C GLY A 307 9.24 4.74 -8.73
N ILE A 308 8.49 5.61 -9.42
CA ILE A 308 7.39 6.37 -8.80
C ILE A 308 6.19 5.46 -8.52
N MET A 309 5.72 4.66 -9.49
CA MET A 309 4.58 3.76 -9.27
C MET A 309 4.89 2.72 -8.18
N GLY A 310 6.08 2.13 -8.19
CA GLY A 310 6.48 1.18 -7.16
C GLY A 310 6.57 1.83 -5.77
N SER A 311 7.13 3.04 -5.69
CA SER A 311 7.13 3.84 -4.45
C SER A 311 5.71 4.20 -3.99
N ALA A 312 4.77 4.43 -4.91
CA ALA A 312 3.38 4.73 -4.57
C ALA A 312 2.68 3.53 -3.92
N PHE A 313 2.93 2.30 -4.37
CA PHE A 313 2.44 1.08 -3.70
C PHE A 313 3.02 0.91 -2.30
N ILE A 314 4.31 1.21 -2.10
CA ILE A 314 4.95 1.18 -0.78
C ILE A 314 4.37 2.27 0.13
N LEU A 315 4.14 3.49 -0.39
CA LEU A 315 3.48 4.55 0.37
C LEU A 315 2.06 4.16 0.76
N TYR A 316 1.32 3.49 -0.12
CA TYR A 316 -0.01 2.99 0.19
C TYR A 316 0.04 1.90 1.29
N SER A 317 0.98 0.97 1.22
CA SER A 317 1.25 0.00 2.30
C SER A 317 1.56 0.69 3.63
N PHE A 318 2.37 1.76 3.60
CA PHE A 318 2.66 2.56 4.79
C PHE A 318 1.40 3.19 5.38
N VAL A 319 0.53 3.79 4.56
CA VAL A 319 -0.75 4.34 5.02
C VAL A 319 -1.64 3.27 5.65
N LEU A 320 -1.75 2.09 5.03
CA LEU A 320 -2.48 0.95 5.60
C LEU A 320 -1.92 0.50 6.95
N SER A 321 -0.59 0.43 7.05
CA SER A 321 0.11 0.09 8.28
C SER A 321 -0.14 1.13 9.38
N LEU A 322 -0.17 2.42 9.05
CA LEU A 322 -0.56 3.48 9.99
C LEU A 322 -2.00 3.30 10.46
N VAL A 323 -2.95 3.08 9.55
CA VAL A 323 -4.35 2.84 9.88
C VAL A 323 -4.52 1.63 10.81
N LEU A 324 -3.70 0.59 10.63
CA LEU A 324 -3.70 -0.62 11.46
C LEU A 324 -3.04 -0.42 12.83
N VAL A 325 -1.86 0.20 12.88
CA VAL A 325 -1.07 0.30 14.12
C VAL A 325 -1.62 1.38 15.04
N ILE A 326 -2.08 2.49 14.48
CA ILE A 326 -2.52 3.67 15.26
C ILE A 326 -3.84 3.37 15.99
N PRO A 327 -3.86 3.32 17.35
CA PRO A 327 -5.02 2.82 18.09
C PRO A 327 -6.28 3.68 17.92
N TRP A 328 -6.16 5.00 17.87
CA TRP A 328 -7.30 5.91 17.74
C TRP A 328 -7.94 5.86 16.35
N ILE A 329 -7.18 5.53 15.30
CA ILE A 329 -7.71 5.30 13.95
C ILE A 329 -8.35 3.91 13.88
N ARG A 330 -7.66 2.86 14.35
CA ARG A 330 -8.17 1.48 14.26
C ARG A 330 -9.35 1.21 15.18
N LYS A 331 -9.29 1.66 16.44
CA LYS A 331 -10.27 1.35 17.50
C LYS A 331 -11.41 2.36 17.59
N HIS A 332 -11.55 3.26 16.62
CA HIS A 332 -12.53 4.36 16.67
C HIS A 332 -13.97 3.86 16.99
N GLN A 333 -14.41 2.73 16.43
CA GLN A 333 -15.73 2.18 16.76
C GLN A 333 -15.84 1.64 18.19
N LEU A 334 -14.77 1.06 18.75
CA LEU A 334 -14.77 0.57 20.14
C LEU A 334 -14.79 1.74 21.12
N LEU A 335 -13.97 2.76 20.87
CA LEU A 335 -13.84 3.94 21.73
C LEU A 335 -15.17 4.71 21.83
N ASN A 336 -15.94 4.76 20.74
CA ASN A 336 -17.24 5.43 20.71
C ASN A 336 -18.37 4.64 21.40
N THR A 337 -18.15 3.37 21.74
CA THR A 337 -19.13 2.53 22.46
C THR A 337 -18.91 2.51 23.97
N SER A 338 -17.74 2.93 24.45
CA SER A 338 -17.37 2.90 25.88
C SER A 338 -18.07 3.95 26.76
N ASP A 339 -18.65 5.00 26.17
CA ASP A 339 -19.29 6.11 26.90
C ASP A 339 -20.79 5.91 27.17
N GLY A 340 -21.27 4.67 27.22
CA GLY A 340 -22.63 4.36 27.70
C GLY A 340 -23.80 4.79 26.78
N GLY A 341 -23.52 5.29 25.58
CA GLY A 341 -24.54 5.67 24.59
C GLY A 341 -25.00 4.50 23.72
N GLY A 342 -25.95 3.71 24.22
CA GLY A 342 -26.71 2.79 23.37
C GLY A 342 -27.56 3.57 22.35
N GLY A 343 -27.46 3.18 21.07
CA GLY A 343 -28.46 3.51 20.05
C GLY A 343 -28.05 4.59 19.03
N GLY A 344 -27.81 4.15 17.79
CA GLY A 344 -28.25 4.88 16.58
C GLY A 344 -27.59 6.21 16.19
N GLY A 345 -26.57 6.71 16.90
CA GLY A 345 -25.82 7.93 16.53
C GLY A 345 -24.46 7.58 15.92
N GLY A 346 -24.20 8.02 14.68
CA GLY A 346 -23.06 7.61 13.86
C GLY A 346 -21.70 7.66 14.58
N ALA A 347 -20.96 6.55 14.52
CA ALA A 347 -19.59 6.49 15.00
C ALA A 347 -18.79 7.67 14.40
N THR A 348 -18.33 8.57 15.24
CA THR A 348 -17.41 9.65 14.88
C THR A 348 -16.08 9.00 14.46
N GLY A 349 -15.92 8.78 13.17
CA GLY A 349 -14.76 8.10 12.62
C GLY A 349 -14.92 7.76 11.15
N THR A 350 -13.79 7.44 10.55
CA THR A 350 -13.66 7.16 9.12
C THR A 350 -13.27 5.70 8.95
N SER A 351 -13.97 4.96 8.08
CA SER A 351 -13.65 3.55 7.83
C SER A 351 -12.28 3.44 7.17
N GLN A 352 -11.57 2.31 7.38
CA GLN A 352 -10.25 2.12 6.80
C GLN A 352 -10.29 2.28 5.27
N GLU A 353 -11.36 1.78 4.63
CA GLU A 353 -11.52 1.83 3.18
C GLU A 353 -11.77 3.23 2.63
N PHE A 354 -12.20 4.18 3.45
CA PHE A 354 -12.23 5.57 3.01
C PHE A 354 -10.81 6.12 2.84
N TYR A 355 -9.87 5.74 3.71
CA TYR A 355 -8.45 6.09 3.55
C TYR A 355 -7.86 5.40 2.32
N ASP A 356 -8.11 4.10 2.15
CA ASP A 356 -7.68 3.32 0.98
C ASP A 356 -8.17 3.96 -0.32
N SER A 357 -9.46 4.26 -0.37
CA SER A 357 -10.10 4.88 -1.53
C SER A 357 -9.59 6.29 -1.79
N THR A 358 -9.21 7.03 -0.75
CA THR A 358 -8.61 8.38 -0.90
C THR A 358 -7.22 8.28 -1.50
N VAL A 359 -6.38 7.34 -1.04
CA VAL A 359 -5.04 7.11 -1.60
C VAL A 359 -5.16 6.70 -3.07
N MET A 360 -6.04 5.75 -3.38
CA MET A 360 -6.30 5.32 -4.76
C MET A 360 -6.81 6.46 -5.64
N MET A 361 -7.68 7.31 -5.10
CA MET A 361 -8.21 8.46 -5.82
C MET A 361 -7.14 9.48 -6.15
N VAL A 362 -6.38 9.93 -5.15
CA VAL A 362 -5.31 10.93 -5.33
C VAL A 362 -4.24 10.39 -6.27
N TRP A 363 -3.79 9.15 -6.07
CA TRP A 363 -2.80 8.53 -6.94
C TRP A 363 -3.32 8.33 -8.37
N GLY A 364 -4.55 7.86 -8.53
CA GLY A 364 -5.16 7.66 -9.84
C GLY A 364 -5.27 8.96 -10.64
N VAL A 365 -5.57 10.09 -9.98
CA VAL A 365 -5.55 11.42 -10.62
C VAL A 365 -4.14 11.77 -11.08
N VAL A 366 -3.14 11.65 -10.20
CA VAL A 366 -1.74 11.93 -10.55
C VAL A 366 -1.33 11.08 -11.75
N ASN A 367 -1.49 9.76 -11.65
CA ASN A 367 -1.12 8.80 -12.70
C ASN A 367 -1.78 9.12 -14.06
N THR A 368 -3.09 9.39 -14.08
CA THR A 368 -3.83 9.70 -15.32
C THR A 368 -3.26 10.93 -16.05
N PHE A 369 -2.84 11.95 -15.30
CA PHE A 369 -2.43 13.23 -15.87
C PHE A 369 -0.91 13.40 -16.01
N THR A 370 -0.10 12.52 -15.40
CA THR A 370 1.37 12.58 -15.51
C THR A 370 1.97 11.57 -16.46
N GLU A 371 1.27 10.46 -16.75
CA GLU A 371 1.84 9.36 -17.52
C GLU A 371 2.03 9.71 -19.00
N HIS A 372 0.99 10.27 -19.64
CA HIS A 372 1.08 10.73 -21.02
C HIS A 372 1.24 12.25 -21.08
N ARG A 373 2.10 12.73 -21.98
CA ARG A 373 2.28 14.16 -22.25
C ARG A 373 1.19 14.66 -23.20
N TRP A 374 -0.01 14.80 -22.65
CA TRP A 374 -1.22 15.21 -23.34
C TRP A 374 -0.96 16.33 -24.36
N GLY A 375 -1.22 16.03 -25.64
CA GLY A 375 -1.15 16.99 -26.74
C GLY A 375 0.26 17.37 -27.22
N ARG A 376 1.32 16.75 -26.69
CA ARG A 376 2.70 16.98 -27.15
C ARG A 376 3.27 15.81 -27.95
N GLU A 377 2.86 14.59 -27.64
CA GLU A 377 3.42 13.35 -28.20
C GLU A 377 2.30 12.41 -28.66
N SER A 378 2.61 11.50 -29.59
CA SER A 378 1.66 10.48 -30.05
C SER A 378 1.48 9.39 -29.00
N TRP A 379 0.26 8.85 -28.87
CA TRP A 379 -0.02 7.77 -27.94
C TRP A 379 0.73 6.49 -28.30
N SER A 380 1.46 5.95 -27.33
CA SER A 380 1.95 4.57 -27.36
C SER A 380 0.93 3.62 -26.71
N MET A 381 1.01 2.31 -27.02
CA MET A 381 0.14 1.33 -26.35
C MET A 381 0.48 1.20 -24.85
N GLY A 382 1.74 1.41 -24.47
CA GLY A 382 2.15 1.46 -23.07
C GLY A 382 1.51 2.63 -22.33
N ASP A 383 1.55 3.83 -22.93
CA ASP A 383 0.94 5.05 -22.38
C ASP A 383 -0.55 4.84 -22.11
N TYR A 384 -1.25 4.19 -23.04
CA TYR A 384 -2.67 3.89 -22.89
C TYR A 384 -2.94 2.94 -21.73
N GLN A 385 -2.18 1.85 -21.61
CA GLN A 385 -2.34 0.86 -20.53
C GLN A 385 -2.12 1.49 -19.15
N HIS A 386 -1.05 2.27 -18.99
CA HIS A 386 -0.75 2.93 -17.71
C HIS A 386 -1.74 4.05 -17.39
N THR A 387 -2.14 4.86 -18.38
CA THR A 387 -3.17 5.90 -18.19
C THR A 387 -4.52 5.30 -17.83
N ALA A 388 -4.92 4.20 -18.47
CA ALA A 388 -6.16 3.49 -18.17
C ALA A 388 -6.19 2.94 -16.73
N MET A 389 -5.02 2.49 -16.22
CA MET A 389 -4.87 2.13 -14.81
C MET A 389 -5.11 3.32 -13.88
N GLY A 390 -4.62 4.52 -14.24
CA GLY A 390 -4.95 5.74 -13.50
C GLY A 390 -6.45 6.00 -13.45
N ILE A 391 -7.13 5.86 -14.60
CA ILE A 391 -8.57 6.13 -14.74
C ILE A 391 -9.42 5.23 -13.84
N ILE A 392 -9.16 3.91 -13.85
CA ILE A 392 -9.91 2.99 -13.00
C ILE A 392 -9.64 3.24 -11.52
N TRP A 393 -8.42 3.65 -11.15
CA TRP A 393 -8.05 3.97 -9.77
C TRP A 393 -8.78 5.19 -9.23
N TRP A 394 -8.84 6.31 -9.96
CA TRP A 394 -9.53 7.49 -9.45
C TRP A 394 -11.06 7.38 -9.54
N GLY A 395 -11.59 6.77 -10.60
CA GLY A 395 -13.03 6.49 -10.70
C GLY A 395 -13.50 5.52 -9.61
N GLY A 396 -12.76 4.43 -9.39
CA GLY A 396 -13.05 3.48 -8.33
C GLY A 396 -12.80 4.06 -6.93
N GLY A 397 -11.75 4.86 -6.74
CA GLY A 397 -11.48 5.56 -5.50
C GLY A 397 -12.64 6.49 -5.10
N LEU A 398 -13.20 7.27 -6.03
CA LEU A 398 -14.39 8.09 -5.76
C LEU A 398 -15.60 7.24 -5.34
N LEU A 399 -15.84 6.11 -6.01
CA LEU A 399 -16.92 5.19 -5.62
C LEU A 399 -16.68 4.58 -4.24
N GLY A 400 -15.44 4.17 -3.95
CA GLY A 400 -15.05 3.63 -2.65
C GLY A 400 -15.27 4.64 -1.53
N MET A 401 -14.81 5.89 -1.71
CA MET A 401 -15.06 6.98 -0.76
C MET A 401 -16.57 7.20 -0.54
N TYR A 402 -17.36 7.20 -1.61
CA TYR A 402 -18.82 7.40 -1.54
C TYR A 402 -19.52 6.30 -0.74
N LEU A 403 -19.16 5.03 -0.97
CA LEU A 403 -19.73 3.86 -0.28
C LEU A 403 -19.24 3.74 1.17
N SER A 404 -18.02 4.19 1.44
CA SER A 404 -17.40 4.16 2.78
C SER A 404 -17.83 5.31 3.70
N ARG A 405 -18.65 6.25 3.22
CA ARG A 405 -19.25 7.30 4.06
C ARG A 405 -20.01 6.70 5.23
N LYS A 406 -20.15 7.48 6.30
CA LYS A 406 -20.80 7.05 7.55
C LYS A 406 -20.15 5.78 8.15
N ASN A 407 -18.84 5.61 7.92
CA ASN A 407 -18.04 4.52 8.46
C ASN A 407 -18.46 3.12 8.01
N HIS A 408 -18.99 3.00 6.79
CA HIS A 408 -19.31 1.71 6.18
C HIS A 408 -18.05 1.07 5.58
N ARG A 409 -17.98 -0.26 5.63
CA ARG A 409 -16.92 -1.05 4.96
C ARG A 409 -17.26 -1.20 3.48
N SER A 410 -16.24 -1.40 2.66
CA SER A 410 -16.39 -1.46 1.20
C SER A 410 -15.41 -2.46 0.59
N PHE A 411 -15.81 -3.14 -0.46
CA PHE A 411 -14.89 -4.01 -1.21
C PHE A 411 -14.20 -3.30 -2.37
N ILE A 412 -14.57 -2.04 -2.66
CA ILE A 412 -14.08 -1.34 -3.86
C ILE A 412 -12.56 -1.24 -3.91
N PRO A 413 -11.85 -0.83 -2.84
CA PRO A 413 -10.38 -0.80 -2.89
C PRO A 413 -9.77 -2.17 -3.17
N ALA A 414 -10.31 -3.22 -2.56
CA ALA A 414 -9.81 -4.58 -2.76
C ALA A 414 -10.03 -5.07 -4.20
N LEU A 415 -11.19 -4.77 -4.80
CA LEU A 415 -11.47 -5.09 -6.19
C LEU A 415 -10.56 -4.33 -7.15
N LEU A 416 -10.26 -3.06 -6.88
CA LEU A 416 -9.31 -2.28 -7.68
C LEU A 416 -7.91 -2.91 -7.67
N LEU A 417 -7.42 -3.36 -6.51
CA LEU A 417 -6.16 -4.08 -6.42
C LEU A 417 -6.17 -5.38 -7.23
N ILE A 418 -7.26 -6.15 -7.16
CA ILE A 418 -7.39 -7.41 -7.91
C ILE A 418 -7.40 -7.17 -9.41
N PHE A 419 -8.21 -6.23 -9.90
CA PHE A 419 -8.27 -5.95 -11.35
C PHE A 419 -6.96 -5.38 -11.88
N THR A 420 -6.32 -4.50 -11.12
CA THR A 420 -5.01 -3.96 -11.48
C THR A 420 -3.97 -5.07 -11.51
N GLY A 421 -3.92 -5.91 -10.48
CA GLY A 421 -2.97 -7.00 -10.37
C GLY A 421 -3.16 -8.04 -11.48
N TYR A 422 -4.41 -8.37 -11.83
CA TYR A 422 -4.71 -9.23 -12.97
C TYR A 422 -4.20 -8.64 -14.28
N SER A 423 -4.51 -7.37 -14.56
CA SER A 423 -4.03 -6.70 -15.77
C SER A 423 -2.51 -6.68 -15.86
N MET A 424 -1.83 -6.48 -14.74
CA MET A 424 -0.36 -6.46 -14.68
C MET A 424 0.26 -7.84 -14.76
N SER A 425 -0.43 -8.87 -14.28
CA SER A 425 0.03 -10.25 -14.42
C SER A 425 0.09 -10.72 -15.87
N GLN A 426 -0.71 -10.10 -16.73
CA GLN A 426 -0.79 -10.37 -18.18
C GLN A 426 0.01 -9.36 -19.01
N HIS A 427 0.76 -8.47 -18.37
CA HIS A 427 1.50 -7.42 -19.05
C HIS A 427 2.81 -7.99 -19.63
N ALA A 428 2.79 -8.25 -20.95
CA ALA A 428 3.96 -8.75 -21.67
C ALA A 428 5.04 -7.66 -21.79
N GLN A 429 6.29 -8.06 -21.51
CA GLN A 429 7.47 -7.21 -21.60
C GLN A 429 8.42 -7.72 -22.67
N HIS A 430 9.34 -6.87 -23.12
CA HIS A 430 10.35 -7.24 -24.12
C HIS A 430 11.25 -8.38 -23.64
N LEU A 431 11.62 -8.38 -22.36
CA LEU A 431 12.37 -9.47 -21.74
C LEU A 431 11.41 -10.45 -21.07
N ILE A 432 11.63 -11.75 -21.27
CA ILE A 432 10.87 -12.82 -20.59
C ILE A 432 11.04 -12.74 -19.06
N ILE A 433 12.24 -12.45 -18.57
CA ILE A 433 12.50 -12.22 -17.14
C ILE A 433 11.64 -11.07 -16.61
N SER A 434 11.49 -9.99 -17.38
CA SER A 434 10.64 -8.86 -17.01
C SER A 434 9.16 -9.23 -16.98
N THR A 435 8.70 -10.01 -17.96
CA THR A 435 7.32 -10.53 -17.97
C THR A 435 7.05 -11.37 -16.73
N LYS A 436 7.98 -12.24 -16.31
CA LYS A 436 7.83 -13.08 -15.11
C LYS A 436 7.87 -12.25 -13.81
N VAL A 437 8.74 -11.26 -13.70
CA VAL A 437 8.77 -10.35 -12.53
C VAL A 437 7.48 -9.54 -12.43
N HIS A 438 6.99 -8.99 -13.55
CA HIS A 438 5.70 -8.29 -13.61
C HIS A 438 4.52 -9.20 -13.26
N SER A 439 4.58 -10.48 -13.65
CA SER A 439 3.60 -11.49 -13.24
C SER A 439 3.51 -11.63 -11.72
N VAL A 440 4.65 -11.78 -11.05
CA VAL A 440 4.68 -11.89 -9.57
C VAL A 440 4.28 -10.58 -8.88
N PHE A 441 4.61 -9.42 -9.47
CA PHE A 441 4.08 -8.12 -9.04
C PHE A 441 2.54 -8.10 -9.09
N GLY A 442 1.95 -8.49 -10.21
CA GLY A 442 0.50 -8.54 -10.40
C GLY A 442 -0.18 -9.51 -9.42
N ILE A 443 0.41 -10.70 -9.23
CA ILE A 443 -0.04 -11.71 -8.26
C ILE A 443 0.01 -11.16 -6.83
N SER A 444 1.08 -10.47 -6.45
CA SER A 444 1.23 -9.85 -5.13
C SER A 444 0.14 -8.80 -4.90
N LEU A 445 -0.17 -8.00 -5.92
CA LEU A 445 -1.21 -6.99 -5.86
C LEU A 445 -2.62 -7.61 -5.74
N MET A 446 -2.89 -8.70 -6.47
CA MET A 446 -4.12 -9.49 -6.29
C MET A 446 -4.22 -10.06 -4.87
N GLY A 447 -3.11 -10.57 -4.33
CA GLY A 447 -3.01 -11.08 -2.96
C GLY A 447 -3.38 -10.02 -1.91
N ALA A 448 -2.96 -8.77 -2.09
CA ALA A 448 -3.36 -7.66 -1.22
C ALA A 448 -4.89 -7.43 -1.22
N GLY A 449 -5.53 -7.46 -2.39
CA GLY A 449 -6.97 -7.31 -2.50
C GLY A 449 -7.75 -8.50 -1.92
N ILE A 450 -7.31 -9.73 -2.18
CA ILE A 450 -7.98 -10.94 -1.68
C ILE A 450 -7.87 -11.04 -0.16
N THR A 451 -6.69 -10.79 0.40
CA THR A 451 -6.50 -10.77 1.86
C THR A 451 -7.35 -9.68 2.50
N ARG A 452 -7.56 -8.52 1.84
CA ARG A 452 -8.53 -7.53 2.31
C ARG A 452 -9.98 -8.00 2.30
N ILE A 453 -10.43 -8.67 1.23
CA ILE A 453 -11.80 -9.24 1.19
C ILE A 453 -11.98 -10.26 2.32
N ILE A 454 -10.98 -11.13 2.54
CA ILE A 454 -11.02 -12.13 3.60
C ILE A 454 -11.10 -11.44 4.97
N GLU A 455 -10.29 -10.40 5.19
CA GLU A 455 -10.30 -9.64 6.42
C GLU A 455 -11.66 -8.98 6.71
N ILE A 456 -12.21 -8.26 5.73
CA ILE A 456 -13.49 -7.56 5.88
C ILE A 456 -14.62 -8.57 6.14
N SER A 457 -14.68 -9.63 5.34
CA SER A 457 -15.82 -10.55 5.30
C SER A 457 -15.82 -11.54 6.46
N PHE A 458 -14.66 -12.13 6.80
CA PHE A 458 -14.59 -13.25 7.73
C PHE A 458 -13.90 -12.91 9.04
N LEU A 459 -12.81 -12.13 8.97
CA LEU A 459 -11.99 -11.84 10.14
C LEU A 459 -12.64 -10.78 11.04
N LEU A 460 -13.06 -9.67 10.43
CA LEU A 460 -13.66 -8.53 11.13
C LEU A 460 -15.18 -8.51 11.04
N ASN A 461 -15.79 -9.20 10.06
CA ASN A 461 -17.24 -9.22 9.83
C ASN A 461 -17.82 -7.81 9.78
N ASP A 462 -17.30 -6.99 8.86
CA ASP A 462 -17.61 -5.58 8.65
C ASP A 462 -17.31 -4.61 9.82
N LYS A 463 -16.60 -5.08 10.86
CA LYS A 463 -16.13 -4.21 11.95
C LYS A 463 -14.80 -3.53 11.59
N SER A 464 -14.52 -2.40 12.24
CA SER A 464 -13.25 -1.69 12.11
C SER A 464 -12.06 -2.42 12.73
N CYS A 465 -12.29 -3.24 13.77
CA CYS A 465 -11.26 -4.01 14.44
C CYS A 465 -11.86 -5.19 15.22
N HIS A 466 -10.98 -6.10 15.67
CA HIS A 466 -11.35 -7.22 16.51
C HIS A 466 -11.91 -6.74 17.87
N SER A 467 -12.80 -7.52 18.49
CA SER A 467 -13.48 -7.16 19.75
C SER A 467 -12.53 -6.89 20.92
N SER A 468 -11.38 -7.55 20.96
CA SER A 468 -10.32 -7.29 21.96
C SER A 468 -9.51 -6.01 21.69
N GLY A 469 -9.72 -5.36 20.54
CA GLY A 469 -8.89 -4.26 20.07
C GLY A 469 -7.44 -4.65 19.78
N GLN A 470 -7.11 -5.94 19.69
CA GLN A 470 -5.80 -6.40 19.22
C GLN A 470 -5.73 -6.40 17.69
N ILE A 471 -4.50 -6.36 17.17
CA ILE A 471 -4.22 -6.55 15.75
C ILE A 471 -4.03 -8.04 15.53
N LEU A 472 -4.72 -8.61 14.56
CA LEU A 472 -4.57 -10.01 14.20
C LEU A 472 -3.47 -10.14 13.15
N SER A 473 -2.63 -11.18 13.24
CA SER A 473 -1.47 -11.35 12.33
C SER A 473 -1.85 -11.31 10.85
N PHE A 474 -3.04 -11.82 10.51
CA PHE A 474 -3.56 -11.80 9.14
C PHE A 474 -3.72 -10.38 8.56
N GLN A 475 -3.98 -9.38 9.41
CA GLN A 475 -4.17 -7.98 8.97
C GLN A 475 -2.88 -7.32 8.47
N TYR A 476 -1.71 -7.95 8.68
CA TYR A 476 -0.45 -7.51 8.10
C TYR A 476 -0.24 -8.00 6.66
N LEU A 477 -1.01 -9.00 6.19
CA LEU A 477 -0.85 -9.51 4.82
C LEU A 477 -1.18 -8.46 3.75
N PRO A 478 -2.27 -7.68 3.83
CA PRO A 478 -2.54 -6.64 2.83
C PRO A 478 -1.41 -5.62 2.65
N PRO A 479 -0.90 -4.94 3.71
CA PRO A 479 0.22 -4.02 3.54
C PRO A 479 1.49 -4.76 3.09
N PHE A 480 1.79 -5.96 3.60
CA PHE A 480 2.94 -6.73 3.14
C PHE A 480 2.89 -7.01 1.63
N CYS A 481 1.75 -7.50 1.11
CA CYS A 481 1.56 -7.77 -0.30
C CYS A 481 1.69 -6.50 -1.18
N LEU A 482 1.27 -5.34 -0.66
CA LEU A 482 1.46 -4.05 -1.33
C LEU A 482 2.93 -3.59 -1.32
N THR A 483 3.64 -3.78 -0.20
CA THR A 483 5.08 -3.52 -0.14
C THR A 483 5.82 -4.41 -1.14
N LEU A 484 5.50 -5.72 -1.15
CA LEU A 484 6.05 -6.70 -2.06
C LEU A 484 5.81 -6.31 -3.53
N ALA A 485 4.57 -5.95 -3.87
CA ALA A 485 4.24 -5.46 -5.20
C ALA A 485 5.07 -4.22 -5.57
N GLY A 486 5.19 -3.27 -4.65
CA GLY A 486 5.97 -2.05 -4.87
C GLY A 486 7.46 -2.31 -5.11
N VAL A 487 8.12 -3.13 -4.29
CA VAL A 487 9.55 -3.43 -4.47
C VAL A 487 9.82 -4.23 -5.74
N LEU A 488 8.94 -5.17 -6.09
CA LEU A 488 9.04 -5.94 -7.34
C LEU A 488 8.91 -5.01 -8.55
N PHE A 489 7.96 -4.08 -8.52
CA PHE A 489 7.77 -3.12 -9.60
C PHE A 489 8.96 -2.16 -9.75
N MET A 490 9.52 -1.67 -8.63
CA MET A 490 10.74 -0.84 -8.68
C MET A 490 11.94 -1.59 -9.24
N GLY A 491 12.06 -2.89 -8.93
CA GLY A 491 13.12 -3.76 -9.44
C GLY A 491 12.91 -4.23 -10.88
N ALA A 492 11.82 -3.86 -11.56
CA ALA A 492 11.52 -4.38 -12.89
C ALA A 492 11.91 -3.42 -14.03
N THR A 493 12.94 -2.58 -13.84
CA THR A 493 13.46 -1.71 -14.90
C THR A 493 14.15 -2.51 -16.00
N GLU A 494 14.07 -2.03 -17.25
CA GLU A 494 14.63 -2.74 -18.42
C GLU A 494 16.13 -3.02 -18.25
N GLU A 495 16.91 -1.99 -17.89
CA GLU A 495 18.36 -2.09 -17.74
C GLU A 495 18.77 -2.97 -16.55
N GLN A 496 18.04 -2.90 -15.43
CA GLN A 496 18.30 -3.75 -14.27
C GLN A 496 18.06 -5.23 -14.59
N LEU A 497 16.96 -5.53 -15.28
CA LEU A 497 16.64 -6.91 -15.66
C LEU A 497 17.53 -7.44 -16.79
N GLN A 498 18.00 -6.57 -17.68
CA GLN A 498 19.03 -6.93 -18.64
C GLN A 498 20.35 -7.30 -17.93
N LEU A 499 20.77 -6.52 -16.93
CA LEU A 499 21.94 -6.86 -16.12
C LEU A 499 21.78 -8.22 -15.43
N VAL A 500 20.62 -8.49 -14.83
CA VAL A 500 20.34 -9.77 -14.15
C VAL A 500 20.40 -10.94 -15.14
N HIS A 501 19.84 -10.76 -16.34
CA HIS A 501 19.90 -11.74 -17.42
C HIS A 501 21.34 -12.00 -17.86
N ASP A 502 22.13 -10.95 -18.05
CA ASP A 502 23.52 -11.02 -18.51
C ASP A 502 24.44 -11.68 -17.47
N LEU A 503 24.17 -11.47 -16.17
CA LEU A 503 24.81 -12.18 -15.07
C LEU A 503 24.43 -13.68 -15.01
N GLY A 504 23.44 -14.12 -15.79
CA GLY A 504 22.99 -15.50 -15.83
C GLY A 504 22.08 -15.91 -14.67
N SER A 505 21.54 -14.96 -13.92
CA SER A 505 20.60 -15.26 -12.83
C SER A 505 19.23 -15.57 -13.40
N ASP A 506 18.58 -16.60 -12.86
CA ASP A 506 17.19 -16.89 -13.17
C ASP A 506 16.25 -15.88 -12.48
N HIS A 507 15.03 -15.79 -13.01
CA HIS A 507 14.00 -14.88 -12.50
C HIS A 507 13.59 -15.23 -11.06
N SER A 508 13.60 -16.51 -10.66
CA SER A 508 13.18 -16.94 -9.32
C SER A 508 14.14 -16.44 -8.23
N ALA A 509 15.45 -16.65 -8.42
CA ALA A 509 16.46 -16.14 -7.49
C ALA A 509 16.38 -14.61 -7.36
N TYR A 510 16.23 -13.91 -8.49
CA TYR A 510 16.06 -12.46 -8.50
C TYR A 510 14.83 -12.00 -7.71
N ILE A 511 13.68 -12.64 -7.94
CA ILE A 511 12.43 -12.36 -7.23
C ILE A 511 12.61 -12.56 -5.72
N LEU A 512 13.27 -13.63 -5.28
CA LEU A 512 13.54 -13.87 -3.85
C LEU A 512 14.39 -12.77 -3.23
N VAL A 513 15.44 -12.32 -3.92
CA VAL A 513 16.32 -11.24 -3.43
C VAL A 513 15.55 -9.93 -3.31
N VAL A 514 14.77 -9.55 -4.32
CA VAL A 514 13.96 -8.32 -4.28
C VAL A 514 12.86 -8.42 -3.23
N SER A 515 12.23 -9.59 -3.10
CA SER A 515 11.18 -9.83 -2.11
C SER A 515 11.69 -9.75 -0.68
N ALA A 516 12.98 -10.02 -0.43
CA ALA A 516 13.58 -9.88 0.89
C ALA A 516 13.49 -8.43 1.41
N ALA A 517 13.48 -7.42 0.54
CA ALA A 517 13.31 -6.02 0.94
C ALA A 517 11.88 -5.68 1.41
N ALA A 518 10.89 -6.54 1.14
CA ALA A 518 9.53 -6.35 1.61
C ALA A 518 9.31 -6.85 3.05
N PHE A 519 10.19 -7.73 3.54
CA PHE A 519 10.20 -8.23 4.92
C PHE A 519 10.98 -7.28 5.83
#